data_AF-A0A9P0Q797-F1
#
_entry.id   AF-A0A9P0Q797-F1
#
_cell.length_a   1.000
_cell.length_b   1.000
_cell.length_c   1.000
_cell.angle_alpha   90.00
_cell.angle_beta   90.00
_cell.angle_gamma   90.00
#
_symmetry.space_group_name_H-M   'P 1'
#
loop_
_entity.id
_entity.type
_entity.pdbx_description
1 polymer ?
#
loop_
_entity_poly.entity_id
_entity_poly.type
_entity_poly.pdbx_seq_one_letter_code
_entity_poly.pdbx_strand_id
1 'polypeptide(L)'
;MELNREHFRAIIYYNIQRQLSQQECLAELLSVFGNEAPHQPTIFSWYGELKRGRVSLSDDPRVGAPTTAQRTVTADWYTTICLPKVIKELRKINPERRIILHQDNASSHTAQKTRQYLTKENVELLDHPPYSPDLGPKDFFAFPKIKNRLRGQRFQSPEEAVDAFKNSVLDLPANEWNKCFENWFERMQMSC
;
A
#
# COMPACT_ATOMS: atom_id res chain seq x y z
N MET A 1 -10.32 31.02 -8.75
CA MET A 1 -10.88 29.67 -8.97
C MET A 1 -9.70 28.76 -9.25
N GLU A 2 -9.52 27.67 -8.51
CA GLU A 2 -8.37 26.78 -8.67
C GLU A 2 -8.62 25.81 -9.83
N LEU A 3 -7.82 25.91 -10.90
CA LEU A 3 -7.92 25.02 -12.05
C LEU A 3 -7.32 23.65 -11.68
N ASN A 4 -7.92 22.59 -12.19
CA ASN A 4 -7.51 21.22 -11.91
C ASN A 4 -7.41 20.47 -13.24
N ARG A 5 -6.98 19.20 -13.18
CA ARG A 5 -6.75 18.40 -14.38
C ARG A 5 -8.02 18.19 -15.20
N GLU A 6 -9.18 18.03 -14.57
CA GLU A 6 -10.46 17.84 -15.26
C GLU A 6 -10.91 19.12 -15.98
N HIS A 7 -10.65 20.29 -15.40
CA HIS A 7 -10.89 21.57 -16.08
C HIS A 7 -10.13 21.68 -17.40
N PHE A 8 -8.83 21.33 -17.40
CA PHE A 8 -8.05 21.33 -18.64
C PHE A 8 -8.55 20.30 -19.66
N ARG A 9 -9.01 19.13 -19.22
CA ARG A 9 -9.59 18.11 -20.11
C ARG A 9 -10.90 18.58 -20.74
N ALA A 10 -11.73 19.31 -19.98
CA ALA A 10 -12.94 19.94 -20.50
C ALA A 10 -12.61 20.99 -21.58
N ILE A 11 -11.55 21.79 -21.38
CA ILE A 11 -11.10 22.78 -22.38
C ILE A 11 -10.57 22.07 -23.63
N ILE A 12 -9.81 20.99 -23.50
CA ILE A 12 -9.36 20.18 -24.64
C ILE A 12 -10.57 19.64 -25.42
N TYR A 13 -11.59 19.13 -24.73
CA TYR A 13 -12.83 18.67 -25.36
C TYR A 13 -13.54 19.81 -26.11
N TYR A 14 -13.70 20.96 -25.47
CA TYR A 14 -14.26 22.16 -26.10
C TYR A 14 -13.50 22.57 -27.37
N ASN A 15 -12.16 22.51 -27.32
CA ASN A 15 -11.32 22.83 -28.48
C ASN A 15 -11.48 21.83 -29.62
N ILE A 16 -11.68 20.54 -29.32
CA ILE A 16 -12.05 19.52 -30.32
C ILE A 16 -13.40 19.85 -30.97
N GLN A 17 -14.39 20.29 -30.19
CA GLN A 17 -15.70 20.70 -30.73
C GLN A 17 -15.59 21.93 -31.65
N ARG A 18 -14.63 22.82 -31.38
CA ARG A 18 -14.27 23.95 -32.24
C ARG A 18 -13.43 23.56 -33.46
N GLN A 19 -13.15 22.27 -33.66
CA GLN A 19 -12.34 21.73 -34.75
C GLN A 19 -10.90 22.24 -34.78
N LEU A 20 -10.36 22.64 -33.61
CA LEU A 20 -8.95 22.98 -33.48
C LEU A 20 -8.10 21.72 -33.60
N SER A 21 -6.97 21.82 -34.29
CA SER A 21 -5.93 20.80 -34.30
C SER A 21 -5.27 20.65 -32.93
N GLN A 22 -4.51 19.56 -32.76
CA GLN A 22 -3.79 19.28 -31.53
C GLN A 22 -2.75 20.37 -31.19
N GLN A 23 -2.13 20.96 -32.22
CA GLN A 23 -1.17 22.05 -32.11
C GLN A 23 -1.84 23.38 -31.75
N GLU A 24 -2.99 23.68 -32.35
CA GLU A 24 -3.76 24.88 -32.02
C GLU A 24 -4.33 24.81 -30.60
N CYS A 25 -4.78 23.62 -30.18
CA CYS A 25 -5.23 23.38 -28.81
C CYS A 25 -4.11 23.61 -27.79
N LEU A 26 -2.88 23.16 -28.08
CA LEU A 26 -1.71 23.46 -27.26
C LEU A 26 -1.40 24.96 -27.21
N ALA A 27 -1.41 25.63 -28.37
CA ALA A 27 -1.12 27.06 -28.45
C ALA A 27 -2.13 27.88 -27.64
N GLU A 28 -3.42 27.54 -27.71
CA GLU A 28 -4.46 28.20 -26.94
C GLU A 28 -4.29 27.98 -25.42
N LEU A 29 -4.05 26.74 -25.00
CA LEU A 29 -3.83 26.43 -23.59
C LEU A 29 -2.60 27.14 -23.02
N LEU A 30 -1.49 27.19 -23.77
CA LEU A 30 -0.29 27.91 -23.35
C LEU A 30 -0.49 29.44 -23.35
N SER A 31 -1.23 29.97 -24.32
CA SER A 31 -1.53 31.41 -24.41
C SER A 31 -2.39 31.90 -23.24
N VAL A 32 -3.37 31.09 -22.82
CA VAL A 32 -4.31 31.47 -21.75
C VAL A 32 -3.78 31.15 -20.35
N PHE A 33 -3.13 30.00 -20.16
CA PHE A 33 -2.78 29.49 -18.83
C PHE A 33 -1.26 29.45 -18.54
N GLY A 34 -0.41 29.71 -19.54
CA GLY A 34 1.04 29.76 -19.37
C GLY A 34 1.59 28.52 -18.66
N ASN A 35 2.24 28.74 -17.51
CA ASN A 35 2.86 27.68 -16.70
C ASN A 35 1.85 26.78 -15.97
N GLU A 36 0.59 27.19 -15.85
CA GLU A 36 -0.47 26.36 -15.26
C GLU A 36 -1.04 25.37 -16.28
N ALA A 37 -0.77 25.56 -17.57
CA ALA A 37 -1.22 24.66 -18.62
C ALA A 37 -0.59 23.25 -18.45
N PRO A 38 -1.32 22.17 -18.76
CA PRO A 38 -0.73 20.83 -18.79
C PRO A 38 0.40 20.75 -19.81
N HIS A 39 1.39 19.91 -19.54
CA HIS A 39 2.45 19.66 -20.50
C HIS A 39 1.92 19.10 -21.83
N GLN A 40 2.62 19.42 -22.92
CA GLN A 40 2.26 19.00 -24.27
C GLN A 40 1.90 17.51 -24.40
N PRO A 41 2.65 16.53 -23.83
CA PRO A 41 2.29 15.13 -23.93
C PRO A 41 0.92 14.81 -23.30
N THR A 42 0.56 15.48 -22.21
CA THR A 42 -0.74 15.33 -21.54
C THR A 42 -1.86 15.87 -22.42
N ILE A 43 -1.69 17.06 -23.00
CA ILE A 43 -2.66 17.65 -23.94
C ILE A 43 -2.85 16.70 -25.13
N PHE A 44 -1.75 16.19 -25.67
CA PHE A 44 -1.77 15.39 -26.87
C PHE A 44 -2.44 14.02 -26.64
N SER A 45 -2.12 13.37 -25.51
CA SER A 45 -2.76 12.12 -25.10
C SER A 45 -4.26 12.28 -24.96
N TRP A 46 -4.71 13.26 -24.16
CA TRP A 46 -6.13 13.50 -23.90
C TRP A 46 -6.89 13.91 -25.16
N TYR A 47 -6.27 14.73 -26.02
CA TYR A 47 -6.86 15.09 -27.32
C TYR A 47 -7.16 13.82 -28.14
N GLY A 48 -6.18 12.91 -28.24
CA GLY A 48 -6.34 11.65 -28.96
C GLY A 48 -7.38 10.71 -28.34
N GLU A 49 -7.43 10.61 -27.02
CA GLU A 49 -8.40 9.77 -26.30
C GLU A 49 -9.84 10.28 -26.49
N LEU A 50 -10.06 11.60 -26.40
CA LEU A 50 -11.36 12.22 -26.63
C LEU A 50 -11.82 12.08 -28.08
N LYS A 51 -10.91 12.25 -29.06
CA LYS A 51 -11.19 12.00 -30.48
C LYS A 51 -11.59 10.55 -30.77
N ARG A 52 -11.08 9.59 -29.98
CA ARG A 52 -11.41 8.16 -30.08
C ARG A 52 -12.69 7.78 -29.35
N GLY A 53 -13.42 8.74 -28.79
CA GLY A 53 -14.72 8.52 -28.16
C GLY A 53 -14.67 8.19 -26.67
N ARG A 54 -13.59 8.56 -25.94
CA ARG A 54 -13.64 8.53 -24.47
C ARG A 54 -14.78 9.44 -23.98
N VAL A 55 -15.61 8.91 -23.07
CA VAL A 55 -16.79 9.59 -22.53
C VAL A 55 -16.57 10.30 -21.19
N SER A 56 -15.52 9.95 -20.46
CA SER A 56 -15.19 10.52 -19.14
C SER A 56 -14.04 11.52 -19.22
N LEU A 57 -14.09 12.59 -18.43
CA LEU A 57 -12.98 13.52 -18.22
C LEU A 57 -12.11 13.13 -17.00
N SER A 58 -12.54 12.15 -16.21
CA SER A 58 -11.78 11.63 -15.07
C SER A 58 -10.76 10.58 -15.51
N ASP A 59 -9.72 10.37 -14.69
CA ASP A 59 -8.78 9.26 -14.94
C ASP A 59 -9.51 7.92 -14.81
N ASP A 60 -9.22 6.99 -15.72
CA ASP A 60 -9.69 5.62 -15.60
C ASP A 60 -9.13 5.02 -14.30
N PRO A 61 -9.93 4.22 -13.56
CA PRO A 61 -9.43 3.50 -12.40
C PRO A 61 -8.21 2.68 -12.82
N ARG A 62 -7.11 2.83 -12.08
CA ARG A 62 -5.92 2.00 -12.33
C ARG A 62 -6.31 0.53 -12.16
N VAL A 63 -6.33 -0.20 -13.27
CA VAL A 63 -6.59 -1.65 -13.26
C VAL A 63 -5.56 -2.31 -12.34
N GLY A 64 -6.03 -2.91 -11.23
CA GLY A 64 -5.21 -3.57 -10.22
C GLY A 64 -5.14 -2.88 -8.85
N ALA A 65 -5.71 -1.68 -8.68
CA ALA A 65 -5.87 -1.07 -7.37
C ALA A 65 -7.22 -1.48 -6.75
N PRO A 66 -7.29 -1.92 -5.47
CA PRO A 66 -8.56 -2.18 -4.81
C PRO A 66 -9.39 -0.90 -4.77
N THR A 67 -10.59 -0.92 -5.36
CA THR A 67 -11.52 0.21 -5.46
C THR A 67 -12.32 0.47 -4.16
N THR A 68 -12.08 -0.33 -3.11
CA THR A 68 -12.64 -0.07 -1.79
C THR A 68 -11.93 1.13 -1.17
N ALA A 69 -12.69 2.06 -0.59
CA ALA A 69 -12.19 3.20 0.18
C ALA A 69 -10.91 2.79 0.94
N GLN A 70 -9.76 3.31 0.51
CA GLN A 70 -8.46 2.95 1.08
C GLN A 70 -8.49 3.29 2.57
N ARG A 71 -8.78 2.29 3.41
CA ARG A 71 -8.61 2.43 4.85
C ARG A 71 -7.11 2.38 5.09
N THR A 72 -6.52 3.56 5.24
CA THR A 72 -5.13 3.68 5.69
C THR A 72 -5.00 3.01 7.04
N VAL A 73 -3.98 2.17 7.20
CA VAL A 73 -3.61 1.63 8.52
C VAL A 73 -3.06 2.80 9.34
N THR A 74 -3.91 3.41 10.16
CA THR A 74 -3.52 4.48 11.08
C THR A 74 -3.06 3.89 12.41
N ALA A 75 -2.34 4.68 13.21
CA ALA A 75 -2.03 4.32 14.60
C ALA A 75 -3.31 4.06 15.41
N ASP A 76 -4.40 4.76 15.11
CA ASP A 76 -5.70 4.56 15.75
C ASP A 76 -6.27 3.18 15.47
N TRP A 77 -6.39 2.81 14.18
CA TRP A 77 -6.85 1.48 13.80
C TRP A 77 -5.94 0.37 14.35
N TYR A 78 -4.63 0.61 14.31
CA TYR A 78 -3.63 -0.36 14.78
C TYR A 78 -3.78 -0.66 16.29
N THR A 79 -3.98 0.38 17.10
CA THR A 79 -4.10 0.26 18.57
C THR A 79 -5.50 -0.13 19.05
N THR A 80 -6.55 0.11 18.26
CA THR A 80 -7.94 -0.19 18.66
C THR A 80 -8.46 -1.51 18.09
N ILE A 81 -7.96 -1.94 16.94
CA ILE A 81 -8.47 -3.12 16.23
C ILE A 81 -7.41 -4.21 16.10
N CYS A 82 -6.21 -3.88 15.63
CA CYS A 82 -5.19 -4.88 15.29
C CYS A 82 -4.51 -5.48 16.53
N LEU A 83 -3.76 -4.66 17.26
CA LEU A 83 -2.97 -5.11 18.41
C LEU A 83 -3.81 -5.78 19.51
N PRO A 84 -5.00 -5.28 19.89
CA PRO A 84 -5.82 -5.95 20.92
C PRO A 84 -6.19 -7.38 20.54
N LYS A 85 -6.52 -7.64 19.27
CA LYS A 85 -6.85 -8.99 18.80
C LYS A 85 -5.64 -9.91 18.88
N VAL A 86 -4.48 -9.45 18.39
CA VAL A 86 -3.26 -10.26 18.37
C VAL A 86 -2.78 -10.57 19.79
N ILE A 87 -2.68 -9.56 20.66
CA ILE A 87 -2.21 -9.72 22.04
C ILE A 87 -3.14 -10.63 22.83
N LYS A 88 -4.46 -10.49 22.66
CA LYS A 88 -5.44 -11.37 23.31
C LYS A 88 -5.21 -12.84 22.96
N GLU A 89 -5.01 -13.17 21.69
CA GLU A 89 -4.76 -14.56 21.28
C GLU A 89 -3.39 -15.06 21.78
N LEU A 90 -2.35 -14.22 21.74
CA LEU A 90 -1.03 -14.59 22.27
C LEU A 90 -1.07 -14.89 23.78
N ARG A 91 -1.79 -14.07 24.55
CA ARG A 91 -1.93 -14.26 26.01
C ARG A 91 -2.76 -15.49 26.38
N LYS A 92 -3.71 -15.92 25.53
CA LYS A 92 -4.41 -17.20 25.75
C LYS A 92 -3.46 -18.40 25.67
N ILE A 93 -2.52 -18.35 24.73
CA ILE A 93 -1.57 -19.44 24.48
C ILE A 93 -0.41 -19.39 25.48
N ASN A 94 0.06 -18.18 25.82
CA ASN A 94 1.24 -17.94 26.64
C ASN A 94 0.99 -16.84 27.70
N PRO A 95 0.15 -17.09 28.73
CA PRO A 95 -0.28 -16.05 29.67
C PRO A 95 0.89 -15.38 30.41
N GLU A 96 1.81 -16.20 30.94
CA GLU A 96 2.91 -15.76 31.80
C GLU A 96 4.19 -15.38 31.04
N ARG A 97 4.25 -15.57 29.72
CA ARG A 97 5.47 -15.28 28.96
C ARG A 97 5.56 -13.80 28.61
N ARG A 98 6.78 -13.27 28.66
CA ARG A 98 7.13 -11.97 28.11
C ARG A 98 6.88 -11.96 26.60
N ILE A 99 6.29 -10.88 26.09
CA ILE A 99 6.03 -10.67 24.67
C ILE A 99 6.98 -9.58 24.17
N ILE A 100 7.79 -9.94 23.17
CA ILE A 100 8.67 -9.02 22.45
C ILE A 100 8.13 -8.91 21.02
N LEU A 101 7.82 -7.69 20.61
CA LEU A 101 7.30 -7.37 19.28
C LEU A 101 8.42 -6.78 18.42
N HIS A 102 8.68 -7.40 17.27
CA HIS A 102 9.52 -6.84 16.23
C HIS A 102 8.67 -6.39 15.04
N GLN A 103 8.82 -5.13 14.62
CA GLN A 103 8.07 -4.52 13.52
C GLN A 103 8.90 -3.42 12.85
N ASP A 104 8.54 -3.06 11.62
CA ASP A 104 9.19 -2.01 10.84
C ASP A 104 8.78 -0.59 11.28
N ASN A 105 9.52 0.40 10.79
CA ASN A 105 9.37 1.81 11.16
C ASN A 105 8.21 2.55 10.46
N ALA A 106 7.13 1.85 10.09
CA ALA A 106 5.95 2.48 9.52
C ALA A 106 5.36 3.51 10.49
N SER A 107 4.73 4.58 9.96
CA SER A 107 4.25 5.71 10.77
C SER A 107 3.24 5.30 11.84
N SER A 108 2.39 4.30 11.56
CA SER A 108 1.46 3.72 12.52
C SER A 108 2.16 2.97 13.66
N HIS A 109 3.32 2.36 13.41
CA HIS A 109 4.08 1.57 14.38
C HIS A 109 4.92 2.46 15.29
N THR A 110 5.48 3.54 14.75
CA THR A 110 6.35 4.49 15.48
C THR A 110 5.58 5.59 16.20
N ALA A 111 4.28 5.76 15.92
CA ALA A 111 3.42 6.74 16.57
C ALA A 111 3.44 6.60 18.11
N GLN A 112 3.42 7.75 18.80
CA GLN A 112 3.39 7.81 20.26
C GLN A 112 2.23 6.99 20.85
N LYS A 113 1.05 7.06 20.23
CA LYS A 113 -0.13 6.28 20.63
C LYS A 113 0.13 4.78 20.64
N THR A 114 0.85 4.27 19.62
CA THR A 114 1.20 2.86 19.51
C THR A 114 2.19 2.45 20.60
N ARG A 115 3.23 3.26 20.83
CA ARG A 115 4.20 3.00 21.90
C ARG A 115 3.54 2.96 23.28
N GLN A 116 2.67 3.93 23.58
CA GLN A 116 1.92 3.98 24.84
C GLN A 116 1.03 2.74 25.03
N TYR A 117 0.35 2.32 23.96
CA TYR A 117 -0.48 1.11 23.99
C TYR A 117 0.36 -0.14 24.29
N LEU A 118 1.49 -0.33 23.61
CA LEU A 118 2.37 -1.49 23.83
C LEU A 118 2.91 -1.53 25.26
N THR A 119 3.36 -0.38 25.80
CA THR A 119 3.79 -0.27 27.20
C THR A 119 2.68 -0.64 28.17
N LYS A 120 1.45 -0.18 27.93
CA LYS A 120 0.29 -0.49 28.76
C LYS A 120 -0.02 -2.00 28.77
N GLU A 121 0.11 -2.67 27.63
CA GLU A 121 -0.13 -4.11 27.48
C GLU A 121 1.06 -4.99 27.91
N ASN A 122 2.10 -4.39 28.49
CA ASN A 122 3.34 -5.06 28.89
C ASN A 122 3.95 -5.85 27.71
N VAL A 123 3.95 -5.22 26.53
CA VAL A 123 4.61 -5.71 25.31
C VAL A 123 5.82 -4.84 25.04
N GLU A 124 6.97 -5.48 24.93
CA GLU A 124 8.21 -4.78 24.63
C GLU A 124 8.42 -4.67 23.13
N LEU A 125 8.88 -3.50 22.72
CA LEU A 125 9.21 -3.24 21.33
C LEU A 125 10.71 -3.50 21.14
N LEU A 126 11.05 -4.38 20.19
CA LEU A 126 12.41 -4.56 19.74
C LEU A 126 12.76 -3.47 18.72
N ASP A 127 13.92 -2.84 18.88
CA ASP A 127 14.39 -1.83 17.94
C ASP A 127 14.62 -2.41 16.55
N HIS A 128 14.24 -1.63 15.53
CA HIS A 128 14.41 -1.97 14.12
C HIS A 128 15.16 -0.84 13.41
N PRO A 129 16.30 -1.12 12.76
CA PRO A 129 17.04 -0.09 12.06
C PRO A 129 16.27 0.45 10.84
N PRO A 130 16.46 1.72 10.46
CA PRO A 130 15.84 2.28 9.27
C PRO A 130 16.27 1.54 7.98
N TYR A 131 15.32 1.31 7.08
CA TYR A 131 15.55 0.76 5.74
C TYR A 131 16.19 -0.65 5.69
N SER A 132 15.91 -1.49 6.69
CA SER A 132 16.43 -2.87 6.77
C SER A 132 15.35 -3.94 6.62
N PRO A 133 14.69 -4.04 5.44
CA PRO A 133 13.66 -5.05 5.20
C PRO A 133 14.21 -6.48 5.27
N ASP A 134 15.51 -6.67 5.07
CA ASP A 134 16.23 -7.93 5.20
C ASP A 134 16.29 -8.47 6.64
N LEU A 135 16.01 -7.61 7.62
CA LEU A 135 15.93 -7.96 9.04
C LEU A 135 14.52 -8.35 9.49
N GLY A 136 13.50 -8.23 8.65
CA GLY A 136 12.13 -8.61 8.99
C GLY A 136 11.80 -10.06 8.63
N PRO A 137 11.52 -10.97 9.59
CA PRO A 137 11.07 -12.33 9.28
C PRO A 137 9.85 -12.39 8.34
N LYS A 138 8.97 -11.38 8.44
CA LYS A 138 7.82 -11.25 7.53
C LYS A 138 8.26 -11.07 6.07
N ASP A 139 9.30 -10.28 5.84
CA ASP A 139 9.70 -9.79 4.52
C ASP A 139 10.64 -10.77 3.81
N PHE A 140 11.62 -11.35 4.52
CA PHE A 140 12.57 -12.28 3.89
C PHE A 140 12.09 -13.73 3.87
N PHE A 141 11.13 -14.13 4.72
CA PHE A 141 10.70 -15.52 4.86
C PHE A 141 9.21 -15.72 4.57
N ALA A 142 8.31 -15.13 5.36
CA ALA A 142 6.90 -15.48 5.30
C ALA A 142 6.24 -15.04 3.98
N PHE A 143 6.38 -13.76 3.61
CA PHE A 143 5.77 -13.24 2.39
C PHE A 143 6.29 -13.91 1.11
N PRO A 144 7.60 -14.13 0.90
CA PRO A 144 8.06 -14.85 -0.27
C PRO A 144 7.49 -16.27 -0.38
N LYS A 145 7.47 -17.04 0.72
CA LYS A 145 6.93 -18.40 0.71
C LYS A 145 5.44 -18.43 0.40
N ILE A 146 4.65 -17.58 1.06
CA ILE A 146 3.21 -17.49 0.84
C ILE A 146 2.90 -17.02 -0.58
N LYS A 147 3.58 -15.95 -1.05
CA LYS A 147 3.39 -15.44 -2.42
C LYS A 147 3.74 -16.49 -3.47
N ASN A 148 4.81 -17.26 -3.27
CA ASN A 148 5.19 -18.34 -4.18
C ASN A 148 4.13 -19.44 -4.24
N ARG A 149 3.52 -19.80 -3.10
CA ARG A 149 2.43 -20.78 -3.04
C ARG A 149 1.16 -20.28 -3.72
N LEU A 150 0.82 -19.01 -3.54
CA LEU A 150 -0.35 -18.38 -4.13
C LEU A 150 -0.12 -17.95 -5.60
N ARG A 151 1.09 -18.14 -6.13
CA ARG A 151 1.47 -17.65 -7.46
C ARG A 151 0.62 -18.33 -8.53
N GLY A 152 0.03 -17.51 -9.41
CA GLY A 152 -0.78 -17.98 -10.54
C GLY A 152 -2.21 -18.36 -10.17
N GLN A 153 -2.58 -18.32 -8.89
CA GLN A 153 -3.97 -18.53 -8.47
C GLN A 153 -4.81 -17.29 -8.77
N ARG A 154 -6.08 -17.51 -9.13
CA ARG A 154 -7.08 -16.45 -9.32
C ARG A 154 -8.19 -16.66 -8.31
N PHE A 155 -8.52 -15.60 -7.59
CA PHE A 155 -9.59 -15.61 -6.59
C PHE A 155 -10.78 -14.80 -7.13
N GLN A 156 -11.99 -15.29 -6.86
CA GLN A 156 -13.24 -14.67 -7.27
C GLN A 156 -13.68 -13.58 -6.28
N SER A 157 -13.15 -13.60 -5.04
CA SER A 157 -13.41 -12.56 -4.05
C SER A 157 -12.22 -12.25 -3.14
N PRO A 158 -12.21 -11.08 -2.47
CA PRO A 158 -11.22 -10.76 -1.44
C PRO A 158 -11.23 -11.75 -0.27
N GLU A 159 -12.39 -12.27 0.11
CA GLU A 159 -12.53 -13.23 1.20
C GLU A 159 -11.83 -14.55 0.86
N GLU A 160 -12.00 -15.03 -0.38
CA GLU A 160 -11.32 -16.22 -0.88
C GLU A 160 -9.79 -16.03 -0.87
N ALA A 161 -9.30 -14.86 -1.29
CA ALA A 161 -7.88 -14.52 -1.25
C ALA A 161 -7.34 -14.50 0.20
N VAL A 162 -8.12 -13.94 1.14
CA VAL A 162 -7.77 -13.91 2.57
C VAL A 162 -7.72 -15.33 3.15
N ASP A 163 -8.66 -16.20 2.81
CA ASP A 163 -8.69 -17.57 3.31
C ASP A 163 -7.57 -18.42 2.69
N ALA A 164 -7.27 -18.26 1.41
CA ALA A 164 -6.11 -18.88 0.78
C ALA A 164 -4.79 -18.43 1.43
N PHE A 165 -4.68 -17.16 1.79
CA PHE A 165 -3.54 -16.63 2.55
C PHE A 165 -3.44 -17.27 3.94
N LYS A 166 -4.54 -17.29 4.72
CA LYS A 166 -4.56 -17.92 6.06
C LYS A 166 -4.14 -19.38 6.01
N ASN A 167 -4.72 -20.16 5.09
CA ASN A 167 -4.40 -21.57 4.93
C ASN A 167 -2.92 -21.75 4.57
N SER A 168 -2.38 -20.90 3.68
CA SER A 168 -0.96 -20.91 3.35
C SER A 168 -0.05 -20.61 4.53
N VAL A 169 -0.47 -19.79 5.49
CA VAL A 169 0.28 -19.52 6.72
C VAL A 169 0.20 -20.72 7.67
N LEU A 170 -0.98 -21.31 7.85
CA LEU A 170 -1.21 -22.43 8.76
C LEU A 170 -0.49 -23.72 8.29
N ASP A 171 -0.35 -23.89 6.99
CA ASP A 171 0.35 -25.02 6.39
C ASP A 171 1.89 -24.90 6.45
N LEU A 172 2.43 -23.76 6.88
CA LEU A 172 3.88 -23.64 7.07
C LEU A 172 4.30 -24.50 8.28
N PRO A 173 5.19 -25.47 8.09
CA PRO A 173 5.56 -26.38 9.16
C PRO A 173 6.40 -25.65 10.23
N ALA A 174 6.29 -26.09 11.48
CA ALA A 174 6.94 -25.43 12.62
C ALA A 174 8.48 -25.34 12.50
N ASN A 175 9.11 -26.32 11.85
CA ASN A 175 10.56 -26.31 11.62
C ASN A 175 11.02 -25.17 10.70
N GLU A 176 10.20 -24.75 9.74
CA GLU A 176 10.47 -23.62 8.87
C GLU A 176 10.43 -22.30 9.65
N TRP A 177 9.50 -22.16 10.59
CA TRP A 177 9.47 -21.04 11.52
C TRP A 177 10.70 -21.01 12.43
N ASN A 178 11.09 -22.15 13.01
CA ASN A 178 12.29 -22.23 13.86
C ASN A 178 13.54 -21.81 13.09
N LYS A 179 13.74 -22.35 11.88
CA LYS A 179 14.87 -21.98 11.01
C LYS A 179 14.84 -20.50 10.63
N CYS A 180 13.66 -19.93 10.40
CA CYS A 180 13.51 -18.49 10.16
C CYS A 180 14.02 -17.67 11.34
N PHE A 181 13.66 -18.04 12.57
CA PHE A 181 14.11 -17.33 13.78
C PHE A 181 15.61 -17.49 14.02
N GLU A 182 16.18 -18.68 13.80
CA GLU A 182 17.64 -18.89 13.87
C GLU A 182 18.39 -17.98 12.89
N ASN A 183 18.00 -17.99 11.62
CA ASN A 183 18.58 -17.10 10.60
C ASN A 183 18.39 -15.62 10.95
N TRP A 184 17.28 -15.26 11.58
CA TRP A 184 17.01 -13.89 12.00
C TRP A 184 17.98 -13.44 13.10
N PHE A 185 18.24 -14.29 14.09
CA PHE A 185 19.23 -14.00 15.13
C PHE A 185 20.63 -13.79 14.55
N GLU A 186 21.06 -14.64 13.62
CA GLU A 186 22.36 -14.49 12.93
C GLU A 186 22.43 -13.16 12.17
N ARG A 187 21.37 -12.79 11.43
CA ARG A 187 21.32 -11.52 10.69
C ARG A 187 21.38 -10.30 11.60
N MET A 188 20.71 -10.35 12.75
CA MET A 188 20.73 -9.27 13.73
C MET A 188 22.13 -9.13 14.35
N GLN A 189 22.84 -10.22 14.60
CA GLN A 189 24.23 -10.19 15.11
C GLN A 189 25.22 -9.61 14.09
N MET A 190 25.01 -9.84 12.79
CA MET A 190 25.88 -9.30 11.74
C MET A 190 25.65 -7.82 11.43
N SER A 191 24.56 -7.24 11.93
CA SER A 191 24.14 -5.86 11.66
C SER A 191 24.45 -4.88 12.81
N CYS A 192 25.06 -5.36 13.90
CA CYS A 192 25.59 -4.58 15.02
C CYS A 192 27.12 -4.49 14.94
#